data_AF-A0A9W9WH74-F1
#
_entry.id   AF-A0A9W9WH74-F1
#
_cell.length_a   1.000
_cell.length_b   1.000
_cell.length_c   1.000
_cell.angle_alpha   90.00
_cell.angle_beta   90.00
_cell.angle_gamma   90.00
#
_symmetry.space_group_name_H-M   'P 1'
#
loop_
_entity.id
_entity.type
_entity.pdbx_description
1 polymer ?
#
loop_
_entity_poly.entity_id
_entity_poly.type
_entity_poly.pdbx_seq_one_letter_code
_entity_poly.pdbx_strand_id
1 'polypeptide(L)'
;MQVLLDTHTLTDYIEAEVPPHEMSPLSSQSPSEDFQVHIRASGMAHNHSAGTAAAMETMVYPDPRVYRVQNPRVLDASVLPVGINGYL
;
A
#
# COMPACT_ATOMS: atom_id res chain seq x y z
N MET A 1 -11.25 11.83 -1.22
CA MET A 1 -10.27 12.19 -0.18
C MET A 1 -10.16 13.70 -0.22
N GLN A 2 -10.98 14.40 0.57
CA GLN A 2 -10.77 15.83 0.80
C GLN A 2 -9.35 15.97 1.35
N VAL A 3 -8.51 16.81 0.75
CA VAL A 3 -7.14 17.05 1.23
C VAL A 3 -7.25 17.56 2.66
N LEU A 4 -6.95 16.69 3.63
CA LEU A 4 -7.24 16.96 5.05
C LEU A 4 -6.52 18.23 5.55
N LEU A 5 -5.39 18.58 4.92
CA LEU A 5 -4.64 19.79 5.18
C LEU A 5 -5.38 21.07 4.76
N ASP A 6 -6.31 21.00 3.80
CA ASP A 6 -7.10 22.15 3.34
C ASP A 6 -8.40 22.33 4.16
N THR A 7 -8.58 21.54 5.23
CA THR A 7 -9.74 21.65 6.11
C THR A 7 -9.45 22.58 7.28
N HIS A 8 -10.44 23.40 7.65
CA HIS A 8 -10.32 24.38 8.74
C HIS A 8 -10.08 23.76 10.13
N THR A 9 -10.30 22.46 10.31
CA THR A 9 -10.26 21.82 11.63
C THR A 9 -8.85 21.68 12.19
N LEU A 10 -7.81 21.63 11.33
CA LEU A 10 -6.42 21.44 11.74
C LEU A 10 -5.53 22.66 11.54
N THR A 11 -6.07 23.79 11.06
CA THR A 11 -5.28 25.00 10.73
C THR A 11 -4.59 25.63 11.93
N ASP A 12 -5.13 25.45 13.13
CA ASP A 12 -4.52 25.96 14.37
C ASP A 12 -3.31 25.13 14.82
N TYR A 13 -3.13 23.92 14.27
CA TYR A 13 -2.10 22.96 14.66
C TYR A 13 -1.05 22.69 13.57
N ILE A 14 -1.39 22.97 12.31
CA ILE A 14 -0.54 22.70 11.15
C ILE A 14 -0.21 24.01 10.46
N GLU A 15 1.06 24.41 10.51
CA GLU A 15 1.54 25.63 9.85
C GLU A 15 1.66 25.45 8.33
N ALA A 16 2.28 24.34 7.89
CA ALA A 16 2.48 24.01 6.49
C ALA A 16 2.74 22.51 6.29
N GLU A 17 2.56 22.03 5.06
CA GLU A 17 3.05 20.71 4.65
C GLU A 17 4.58 20.71 4.56
N VAL A 18 5.22 19.59 4.89
CA VAL A 18 6.66 19.35 4.70
C VAL A 18 6.83 18.38 3.54
N PRO A 19 7.07 18.86 2.30
CA PRO A 19 7.18 18.00 1.14
C PRO A 19 8.52 17.23 1.13
N PRO A 20 8.66 16.21 0.26
CA PRO A 20 9.94 15.59 -0.02
C PRO A 20 11.00 16.61 -0.48
N HIS A 21 12.28 16.24 -0.36
CA HIS A 21 13.40 17.12 -0.68
C HIS A 21 13.28 17.70 -2.11
N GLU A 22 13.50 19.02 -2.26
CA GLU A 22 13.42 19.75 -3.53
C GLU A 22 12.04 19.76 -4.22
N MET A 23 10.95 19.44 -3.50
CA MET A 23 9.60 19.46 -4.05
C MET A 23 8.73 20.57 -3.44
N SER A 24 7.74 21.04 -4.21
CA SER A 24 6.78 22.04 -3.73
C SER A 24 5.65 21.38 -2.93
N PRO A 25 5.06 22.07 -1.95
CA PRO A 25 3.90 21.55 -1.23
C PRO A 25 2.69 21.26 -2.15
N LEU A 26 1.93 20.22 -1.81
CA LEU A 26 0.69 19.84 -2.50
C LEU A 26 -0.55 20.45 -1.81
N SER A 27 -1.59 20.69 -2.59
CA SER A 27 -2.91 21.12 -2.11
C SER A 27 -4.03 20.39 -2.86
N SER A 28 -5.29 20.60 -2.47
CA SER A 28 -6.47 20.10 -3.21
C SER A 28 -6.60 20.65 -4.63
N GLN A 29 -5.89 21.72 -4.94
CA GLN A 29 -5.87 22.33 -6.27
C GLN A 29 -4.66 21.91 -7.09
N SER A 30 -3.71 21.16 -6.51
CA SER A 30 -2.57 20.63 -7.26
C SER A 30 -3.04 19.65 -8.35
N PRO A 31 -2.44 19.67 -9.53
CA PRO A 31 -2.81 18.77 -10.61
C PRO A 31 -2.33 17.34 -10.35
N SER A 32 -2.97 16.35 -10.98
CA SER A 32 -2.73 14.93 -10.67
C SER A 32 -1.31 14.47 -10.95
N GLU A 33 -0.64 15.08 -11.93
CA GLU A 33 0.75 14.82 -12.26
C GLU A 33 1.69 15.13 -11.10
N ASP A 34 1.47 16.19 -10.33
CA ASP A 34 2.33 16.57 -9.20
C ASP A 34 2.26 15.50 -8.10
N PHE A 35 1.07 14.95 -7.83
CA PHE A 35 0.92 13.81 -6.92
C PHE A 35 1.70 12.58 -7.40
N GLN A 36 1.70 12.30 -8.70
CA GLN A 36 2.45 11.16 -9.25
C GLN A 36 3.96 11.35 -9.09
N VAL A 37 4.47 12.57 -9.24
CA VAL A 37 5.88 12.87 -8.99
C VAL A 37 6.21 12.65 -7.52
N HIS A 38 5.38 13.16 -6.59
CA HIS A 38 5.57 12.96 -5.14
C HIS A 38 5.57 11.48 -4.76
N ILE A 39 4.57 10.71 -5.21
CA ILE A 39 4.44 9.27 -4.91
C ILE A 39 5.69 8.50 -5.36
N ARG A 40 6.26 8.84 -6.51
CA ARG A 40 7.45 8.17 -7.03
C ARG A 40 8.73 8.57 -6.29
N ALA A 41 8.81 9.83 -5.83
CA ALA A 41 9.96 10.34 -5.11
C ALA A 41 10.01 9.84 -3.65
N SER A 42 8.85 9.67 -3.00
CA SER A 42 8.76 9.33 -1.58
C SER A 42 8.22 7.93 -1.30
N GLY A 43 7.92 7.15 -2.34
CA GLY A 43 7.34 5.82 -2.20
C GLY A 43 8.23 4.88 -1.37
N MET A 44 7.64 4.26 -0.35
CA MET A 44 8.32 3.28 0.50
C MET A 44 7.54 1.97 0.55
N ALA A 45 8.27 0.86 0.73
CA ALA A 45 7.65 -0.43 0.97
C ALA A 45 6.95 -0.43 2.34
N HIS A 46 5.67 -0.81 2.36
CA HIS A 46 4.88 -0.96 3.59
C HIS A 46 5.20 -2.27 4.33
N ASN A 47 6.09 -3.11 3.78
CA ASN A 47 6.54 -4.38 4.36
C ASN A 47 5.43 -5.39 4.72
N HIS A 48 4.22 -5.23 4.17
CA HIS A 48 3.12 -6.20 4.24
C HIS A 48 3.04 -7.03 2.95
N SER A 49 4.16 -7.61 2.54
CA SER A 49 4.19 -8.45 1.34
C SER A 49 3.33 -9.69 1.54
N ALA A 50 2.43 -9.93 0.59
CA ALA A 50 1.49 -11.04 0.59
C ALA A 50 1.29 -11.57 -0.83
N GLY A 51 0.69 -12.75 -0.96
CA GLY A 51 0.23 -13.27 -2.25
C GLY A 51 1.28 -13.90 -3.17
N THR A 52 2.52 -14.06 -2.70
CA THR A 52 3.60 -14.67 -3.51
C THR A 52 3.34 -16.14 -3.87
N ALA A 53 2.44 -16.83 -3.16
CA ALA A 53 1.99 -18.19 -3.44
C ALA A 53 0.47 -18.28 -3.68
N ALA A 54 -0.22 -17.15 -3.79
CA ALA A 54 -1.69 -17.10 -3.78
C ALA A 54 -2.33 -17.22 -5.16
N ALA A 55 -1.57 -17.60 -6.19
CA ALA A 55 -2.11 -18.08 -7.45
C ALA A 55 -2.81 -19.43 -7.19
N MET A 56 -4.03 -19.33 -6.66
CA MET A 56 -4.90 -20.47 -6.38
C MET A 56 -5.04 -21.29 -7.67
N GLU A 57 -4.97 -22.61 -7.52
CA GLU A 57 -5.00 -23.60 -8.61
C GLU A 57 -3.69 -23.78 -9.42
N THR A 58 -2.68 -22.93 -9.24
CA THR A 58 -1.34 -23.14 -9.84
C THR A 58 -0.25 -23.41 -8.81
N MET A 59 -0.34 -22.81 -7.62
CA MET A 59 0.67 -22.92 -6.56
C MET A 59 0.15 -23.65 -5.31
N VAL A 60 -1.03 -23.27 -4.80
CA VAL A 60 -1.60 -23.81 -3.55
C VAL A 60 -3.11 -24.07 -3.73
N TYR A 61 -3.62 -25.16 -3.15
CA TYR A 61 -5.06 -25.47 -3.09
C TYR A 61 -5.79 -24.61 -2.02
N PRO A 62 -7.14 -24.56 -2.02
CA PRO A 62 -7.91 -23.85 -0.99
C PRO A 62 -7.66 -24.37 0.43
N ASP A 63 -7.37 -25.66 0.57
CA ASP A 63 -6.71 -26.18 1.75
C ASP A 63 -5.20 -26.09 1.49
N PRO A 64 -4.39 -25.45 2.35
CA PRO A 64 -3.11 -24.80 1.98
C PRO A 64 -1.96 -25.75 1.61
N ARG A 65 -2.22 -26.76 0.80
CA ARG A 65 -1.33 -27.78 0.25
C ARG A 65 -0.76 -27.27 -1.06
N VAL A 66 0.53 -27.49 -1.27
CA VAL A 66 1.17 -27.15 -2.54
C VAL A 66 0.62 -28.04 -3.65
N TYR A 67 0.35 -27.43 -4.80
CA TYR A 67 -0.18 -28.11 -5.97
C TYR A 67 0.77 -29.22 -6.45
N ARG A 68 0.24 -30.43 -6.71
CA ARG A 68 0.98 -31.62 -7.21
C ARG A 68 2.15 -32.13 -6.35
N VAL A 69 2.31 -31.67 -5.11
CA VAL A 69 3.33 -32.20 -4.18
C VAL A 69 2.64 -32.86 -2.98
N GLN A 70 3.14 -34.01 -2.55
CA GLN A 70 2.57 -34.74 -1.41
C GLN A 70 3.01 -34.14 -0.08
N ASN A 71 2.03 -33.63 0.68
CA ASN A 71 2.12 -33.19 2.07
C ASN A 71 2.85 -31.87 2.44
N PRO A 72 3.42 -31.02 1.56
CA PRO A 72 3.85 -29.69 1.98
C PRO A 72 2.65 -28.73 2.06
N ARG A 73 2.75 -27.78 2.99
CA ARG A 73 1.78 -26.71 3.16
C ARG A 73 2.46 -25.36 3.26
N VAL A 74 1.76 -24.31 2.86
CA VAL A 74 2.20 -22.91 2.99
C VAL A 74 1.22 -22.20 3.94
N LEU A 75 1.72 -21.70 5.06
CA LEU A 75 0.89 -21.20 6.17
C LEU A 75 1.25 -19.77 6.59
N ASP A 76 1.82 -18.99 5.69
CA ASP A 76 2.15 -17.57 5.89
C ASP A 76 1.33 -16.67 4.94
N ALA A 77 1.58 -15.36 4.96
CA ALA A 77 0.84 -14.38 4.15
C ALA A 77 0.98 -14.59 2.63
N SER A 78 1.87 -15.46 2.16
CA SER A 78 1.99 -15.76 0.74
C SER A 78 0.73 -16.40 0.15
N VAL A 79 -0.14 -17.01 0.96
CA VAL A 79 -1.40 -17.63 0.49
C VAL A 79 -2.56 -16.62 0.35
N LEU A 80 -2.39 -15.37 0.80
CA LEU A 80 -3.42 -14.34 0.68
C LEU A 80 -3.48 -13.80 -0.76
N PRO A 81 -4.58 -13.97 -1.51
CA PRO A 81 -4.65 -13.59 -2.93
C PRO A 81 -4.61 -12.10 -3.19
N VAL A 82 -4.91 -11.29 -2.18
CA VAL A 82 -4.94 -9.83 -2.24
C VAL A 82 -4.50 -9.26 -0.90
N GLY A 83 -3.98 -8.03 -0.92
CA GLY A 83 -3.80 -7.25 0.30
C GLY A 83 -5.16 -6.98 0.96
N ILE A 84 -5.21 -7.09 2.28
CA ILE A 84 -6.40 -6.77 3.08
C ILE A 84 -6.22 -5.41 3.74
N ASN A 85 -7.33 -4.72 4.02
CA ASN A 85 -7.32 -3.49 4.80
C ASN A 85 -7.08 -3.83 6.28
N GLY A 86 -5.88 -3.58 6.78
CA GLY A 86 -5.50 -3.82 8.16
C GLY A 86 -3.99 -3.92 8.34
N TYR A 87 -3.56 -4.11 9.59
CA TYR A 87 -2.20 -4.53 9.89
C TYR A 87 -2.12 -6.05 9.77
N LEU A 88 -1.10 -6.54 9.06
CA LEU A 88 -0.76 -7.96 8.89
C LEU A 88 0.55 -8.27 9.62
#